data_AF-A0A2A5VLL9-F1
#
_entry.id   AF-A0A2A5VLL9-F1
#
_cell.length_a   1.000
_cell.length_b   1.000
_cell.length_c   1.000
_cell.angle_alpha   90.00
_cell.angle_beta   90.00
_cell.angle_gamma   90.00
#
_symmetry.space_group_name_H-M   'P 1'
#
loop_
_entity.id
_entity.type
_entity.pdbx_description
1 polymer ?
#
loop_
_entity_poly.entity_id
_entity_poly.type
_entity_poly.pdbx_seq_one_letter_code
_entity_poly.pdbx_strand_id
1 'polypeptide(L)'
;MGSYIRPSSFHTFDPIRLAPDSLISAINHSMTGSHGDLLGLVEGFDVLPELIEGDPSPIDRATSLFISALDWQDGGGAPRALDGGHSRERLGRFPSNDGNAIEYLLEFTIESKGESVLHPLLGKLVSGLSEGGMCQSGFSEGAGGIELLGWLDSADVGDLRKEIERGGWSVKSDEPLDGGVQDAFRHLLVFLRSASKRKCGIMMRRHS
;
A
#
# COMPACT_ATOMS: atom_id res chain seq x y z
N MET A 1 -32.17 -4.55 -21.59
CA MET A 1 -31.42 -3.52 -20.84
C MET A 1 -30.21 -4.21 -20.27
N GLY A 2 -29.01 -3.95 -20.81
CA GLY A 2 -27.77 -4.49 -20.22
C GLY A 2 -27.61 -3.86 -18.84
N SER A 3 -27.43 -4.69 -17.80
CA SER A 3 -27.06 -4.18 -16.49
C SER A 3 -25.74 -3.43 -16.64
N TYR A 4 -25.70 -2.18 -16.19
CA TYR A 4 -24.44 -1.46 -16.08
C TYR A 4 -23.61 -2.15 -14.99
N ILE A 5 -22.66 -2.99 -15.42
CA ILE A 5 -21.67 -3.58 -14.52
C ILE A 5 -20.68 -2.46 -14.25
N ARG A 6 -20.66 -1.95 -13.00
CA ARG A 6 -19.63 -0.98 -12.62
C ARG A 6 -18.26 -1.63 -12.81
N PRO A 7 -17.28 -0.92 -13.38
CA PRO A 7 -15.91 -1.41 -13.37
C PRO A 7 -15.49 -1.62 -11.90
N SER A 8 -14.77 -2.72 -11.64
CA SER A 8 -14.18 -2.98 -10.33
C SER A 8 -13.22 -1.85 -9.93
N SER A 9 -13.05 -1.66 -8.62
CA SER A 9 -12.15 -0.65 -8.08
C SER A 9 -10.73 -0.86 -8.59
N PHE A 10 -10.02 0.25 -8.83
CA PHE A 10 -8.65 0.18 -9.29
C PHE A 10 -7.70 0.26 -8.10
N HIS A 11 -6.69 -0.62 -8.04
CA HIS A 11 -5.71 -0.64 -6.97
C HIS A 11 -4.30 -0.28 -7.47
N THR A 12 -3.56 0.50 -6.68
CA THR A 12 -2.17 0.85 -7.00
C THR A 12 -1.24 0.56 -5.84
N PHE A 13 0.05 0.37 -6.17
CA PHE A 13 1.13 0.17 -5.21
C PHE A 13 2.15 1.29 -5.41
N ASP A 14 2.24 2.17 -4.42
CA ASP A 14 3.12 3.32 -4.43
C ASP A 14 4.36 3.05 -3.56
N PRO A 15 5.58 3.42 -4.02
CA PRO A 15 6.78 3.20 -3.23
C PRO A 15 6.83 4.15 -2.04
N ILE A 16 7.17 3.62 -0.86
CA ILE A 16 7.30 4.40 0.37
C ILE A 16 8.69 4.29 0.96
N ARG A 17 9.21 5.39 1.48
CA ARG A 17 10.50 5.48 2.17
C ARG A 17 10.33 5.41 3.69
N LEU A 18 9.26 5.99 4.20
CA LEU A 18 8.92 5.99 5.63
C LEU A 18 7.75 5.05 5.88
N ALA A 19 7.87 4.27 6.95
CA ALA A 19 6.81 3.39 7.39
C ALA A 19 5.66 4.23 7.99
N PRO A 20 4.40 4.04 7.54
CA PRO A 20 3.25 4.80 8.02
C PRO A 20 3.08 4.87 9.54
N ASP A 21 3.37 3.79 10.27
CA ASP A 21 3.31 3.76 11.72
C ASP A 21 4.27 4.76 12.40
N SER A 22 5.46 4.97 11.82
CA SER A 22 6.42 5.96 12.30
C SER A 22 5.97 7.41 12.12
N LEU A 23 4.98 7.66 11.26
CA LEU A 23 4.47 9.00 10.94
C LEU A 23 3.22 9.39 11.74
N ILE A 24 2.44 8.42 12.24
CA ILE A 24 1.12 8.67 12.85
C ILE A 24 1.18 9.71 13.97
N SER A 25 2.14 9.58 14.90
CA SER A 25 2.24 10.49 16.04
C SER A 25 2.56 11.93 15.60
N ALA A 26 3.53 12.07 14.70
CA ALA A 26 3.94 13.38 14.19
C ALA A 26 2.82 14.06 13.39
N ILE A 27 2.06 13.28 12.60
CA ILE A 27 0.90 13.79 11.87
C ILE A 27 -0.19 14.25 12.84
N ASN A 28 -0.46 13.50 13.91
CA ASN A 28 -1.44 13.91 14.92
C ASN A 28 -1.05 15.20 15.64
N HIS A 29 0.23 15.38 15.98
CA HIS A 29 0.74 16.66 16.52
C HIS A 29 0.55 17.81 15.51
N SER A 30 0.82 17.55 14.23
CA SER A 30 0.65 18.51 13.14
C SER A 30 -0.83 18.94 12.97
N MET A 31 -1.78 18.03 13.23
CA MET A 31 -3.21 18.39 13.23
C MET A 31 -3.59 19.38 14.34
N THR A 32 -2.73 19.56 15.34
CA THR A 32 -2.92 20.52 16.45
C THR A 32 -1.97 21.72 16.39
N GLY A 33 -1.22 21.86 15.29
CA GLY A 33 -0.32 23.00 15.03
C GLY A 33 1.11 22.83 15.53
N SER A 34 1.51 21.61 15.92
CA SER A 34 2.91 21.29 16.23
C SER A 34 3.52 20.48 15.09
N HIS A 35 4.33 21.11 14.24
CA HIS A 35 4.80 20.51 12.99
C HIS A 35 6.24 20.00 13.04
N GLY A 36 7.00 20.36 14.07
CA GLY A 36 8.43 20.08 14.16
C GLY A 36 8.81 18.61 13.98
N ASP A 37 8.08 17.70 14.63
CA ASP A 37 8.32 16.25 14.52
C ASP A 37 8.11 15.76 13.08
N LEU A 38 7.03 16.22 12.43
CA LEU A 38 6.69 15.81 11.07
C LEU A 38 7.72 16.33 10.08
N LEU A 39 8.07 17.61 10.17
CA LEU A 39 9.08 18.25 9.32
C LEU A 39 10.46 17.60 9.50
N GLY A 40 10.82 17.21 10.71
CA GLY A 40 12.06 16.47 10.99
C GLY A 40 12.09 15.08 10.35
N LEU A 41 10.95 14.39 10.26
CA LEU A 41 10.86 13.08 9.60
C LEU A 41 10.92 13.19 8.07
N VAL A 42 10.31 14.22 7.48
CA VAL A 42 10.28 14.43 6.02
C VAL A 42 11.46 15.25 5.48
N GLU A 43 12.43 15.61 6.34
CA GLU A 43 13.53 16.51 6.02
C GLU A 43 14.18 16.19 4.65
N GLY A 44 14.33 17.22 3.82
CA GLY A 44 14.90 17.12 2.47
C GLY A 44 13.88 17.11 1.32
N PHE A 45 12.58 17.10 1.60
CA PHE A 45 11.53 17.12 0.57
C PHE A 45 10.52 18.25 0.82
N ASP A 46 10.43 19.19 -0.14
CA ASP A 46 9.43 20.26 -0.15
C ASP A 46 8.12 19.73 -0.75
N VAL A 47 7.48 18.80 -0.03
CA VAL A 47 6.31 18.04 -0.51
C VAL A 47 5.05 18.31 0.30
N LEU A 48 5.21 18.78 1.54
CA LEU A 48 4.10 19.20 2.38
C LEU A 48 3.70 20.64 2.01
N PRO A 49 2.42 21.00 2.19
CA PRO A 49 2.01 22.39 2.09
C PRO A 49 2.74 23.25 3.14
N GLU A 50 2.70 24.57 2.98
CA GLU A 50 3.20 25.48 4.01
C GLU A 50 2.48 25.22 5.34
N LEU A 51 3.25 24.86 6.36
CA LEU A 51 2.77 24.59 7.72
C LEU A 51 3.17 25.77 8.61
N ILE A 52 2.19 26.36 9.30
CA ILE A 52 2.37 27.52 10.17
C ILE A 52 2.26 27.04 11.61
N GLU A 53 3.35 27.11 12.36
CA GLU A 53 3.38 26.67 13.76
C GLU A 53 2.31 27.40 14.59
N GLY A 54 1.53 26.61 15.34
CA GLY A 54 0.36 27.06 16.09
C GLY A 54 -0.97 26.92 15.35
N ASP A 55 -0.96 26.79 14.01
CA ASP A 55 -2.15 26.59 13.20
C ASP A 55 -2.31 25.11 12.82
N PRO A 56 -3.53 24.54 12.82
CA PRO A 56 -3.74 23.18 12.34
C PRO A 56 -3.29 22.98 10.89
N SER A 57 -2.77 21.79 10.59
CA SER A 57 -2.44 21.38 9.22
C SER A 57 -3.61 21.65 8.24
N PRO A 58 -3.34 22.22 7.05
CA PRO A 58 -4.36 22.52 6.04
C PRO A 58 -4.84 21.27 5.28
N ILE A 59 -4.13 20.14 5.42
CA ILE A 59 -4.48 18.86 4.81
C ILE A 59 -4.82 17.83 5.89
N ASP A 60 -5.69 16.88 5.54
CA ASP A 60 -6.12 15.81 6.43
C ASP A 60 -4.99 14.79 6.73
N ARG A 61 -5.24 13.91 7.69
CA ARG A 61 -4.27 12.91 8.17
C ARG A 61 -3.88 11.90 7.09
N ALA A 62 -4.83 11.40 6.31
CA ALA A 62 -4.55 10.42 5.26
C ALA A 62 -3.74 11.04 4.12
N THR A 63 -4.09 12.26 3.70
CA THR A 63 -3.30 13.02 2.73
C THR A 63 -1.89 13.31 3.25
N SER A 64 -1.76 13.72 4.52
CA SER A 64 -0.46 13.96 5.17
C SER A 64 0.38 12.68 5.21
N LEU A 65 -0.23 11.54 5.55
CA LEU A 65 0.42 10.24 5.62
C LEU A 65 0.92 9.79 4.26
N PHE A 66 0.06 9.90 3.24
CA PHE A 66 0.41 9.52 1.89
C PHE A 66 1.62 10.32 1.39
N ILE A 67 1.53 11.65 1.42
CA ILE A 67 2.60 12.54 0.91
C ILE A 67 3.90 12.34 1.69
N SER A 68 3.83 12.21 3.03
CA SER A 68 5.02 12.07 3.86
C SER A 68 5.72 10.72 3.70
N ALA A 69 4.95 9.65 3.41
CA ALA A 69 5.50 8.29 3.30
C ALA A 69 6.22 8.02 1.97
N LEU A 70 5.84 8.70 0.88
CA LEU A 70 6.30 8.40 -0.47
C LEU A 70 7.83 8.49 -0.65
N ASP A 71 8.34 7.62 -1.52
CA ASP A 71 9.74 7.61 -1.97
C ASP A 71 9.98 8.67 -3.06
N TRP A 72 9.91 9.94 -2.65
CA TRP A 72 10.16 11.10 -3.52
C TRP A 72 11.58 11.08 -4.09
N GLN A 73 11.72 11.58 -5.32
CA GLN A 73 13.03 11.82 -5.91
C GLN A 73 13.63 13.10 -5.34
N ASP A 74 14.97 13.20 -5.39
CA ASP A 74 15.71 14.39 -4.98
C ASP A 74 15.09 15.66 -5.60
N GLY A 75 14.92 16.70 -4.78
CA GLY A 75 14.29 17.96 -5.20
C GLY A 75 12.76 17.91 -5.34
N GLY A 76 12.08 16.92 -4.75
CA GLY A 76 10.61 16.84 -4.70
C GLY A 76 9.98 16.24 -5.96
N GLY A 77 10.77 15.62 -6.83
CA GLY A 77 10.24 14.95 -8.03
C GLY A 77 9.35 13.76 -7.66
N ALA A 78 8.26 13.57 -8.40
CA ALA A 78 7.31 12.49 -8.15
C ALA A 78 7.99 11.10 -8.06
N PRO A 79 7.51 10.18 -7.20
CA PRO A 79 8.11 8.86 -7.05
C PRO A 79 8.16 8.09 -8.36
N ARG A 80 9.26 7.37 -8.60
CA ARG A 80 9.34 6.47 -9.76
C ARG A 80 8.37 5.31 -9.57
N ALA A 81 7.62 4.96 -10.62
CA ALA A 81 6.76 3.79 -10.58
C ALA A 81 7.55 2.51 -10.25
N LEU A 82 6.92 1.58 -9.55
CA LEU A 82 7.51 0.29 -9.20
C LEU A 82 7.42 -0.72 -10.35
N ASP A 83 6.56 -0.47 -11.33
CA ASP A 83 6.36 -1.32 -12.49
C ASP A 83 6.49 -0.56 -13.82
N GLY A 84 6.53 -1.30 -14.93
CA GLY A 84 6.58 -0.75 -16.29
C GLY A 84 5.20 -0.42 -16.88
N GLY A 85 4.15 -0.32 -16.07
CA GLY A 85 2.76 -0.03 -16.46
C GLY A 85 1.89 -1.29 -16.67
N HIS A 86 2.44 -2.37 -17.24
CA HIS A 86 1.66 -3.58 -17.52
C HIS A 86 1.21 -4.35 -16.27
N SER A 87 2.04 -4.39 -15.22
CA SER A 87 1.67 -5.08 -13.97
C SER A 87 0.67 -4.26 -13.15
N ARG A 88 0.73 -2.93 -13.23
CA ARG A 88 -0.25 -2.03 -12.63
C ARG A 88 -1.67 -2.27 -13.16
N GLU A 89 -1.86 -2.41 -14.46
CA GLU A 89 -3.20 -2.70 -15.00
C GLU A 89 -3.70 -4.09 -14.58
N ARG A 90 -2.81 -5.09 -14.58
CA ARG A 90 -3.16 -6.49 -14.26
C ARG A 90 -3.48 -6.72 -12.79
N LEU A 91 -2.68 -6.15 -11.90
CA LEU A 91 -2.88 -6.27 -10.45
C LEU A 91 -3.92 -5.28 -9.94
N GLY A 92 -4.01 -4.10 -10.58
CA GLY A 92 -4.92 -3.04 -10.18
C GLY A 92 -6.37 -3.25 -10.60
N ARG A 93 -6.63 -3.98 -11.69
CA ARG A 93 -7.98 -4.43 -12.09
C ARG A 93 -8.03 -5.94 -12.17
N PHE A 94 -7.75 -6.59 -11.05
CA PHE A 94 -7.80 -8.04 -11.01
C PHE A 94 -9.24 -8.51 -11.32
N PRO A 95 -9.45 -9.62 -12.05
CA PRO A 95 -10.79 -10.10 -12.41
C PRO A 95 -11.51 -10.77 -11.22
N SER A 96 -11.49 -10.13 -10.04
CA SER A 96 -12.29 -10.46 -8.86
C SER A 96 -13.48 -9.51 -8.73
N ASN A 97 -14.43 -9.83 -7.83
CA ASN A 97 -15.63 -9.02 -7.62
C ASN A 97 -15.33 -7.58 -7.19
N ASP A 98 -14.25 -7.38 -6.45
CA ASP A 98 -13.81 -6.10 -5.88
C ASP A 98 -12.62 -5.46 -6.63
N GLY A 99 -11.98 -6.21 -7.54
CA GLY A 99 -10.77 -5.79 -8.25
C GLY A 99 -9.47 -5.92 -7.45
N ASN A 100 -9.52 -6.46 -6.23
CA ASN A 100 -8.38 -6.54 -5.32
C ASN A 100 -7.66 -7.89 -5.45
N ALA A 101 -6.51 -7.89 -6.14
CA ALA A 101 -5.67 -9.08 -6.28
C ALA A 101 -5.16 -9.63 -4.94
N ILE A 102 -4.97 -8.79 -3.93
CA ILE A 102 -4.38 -9.20 -2.65
C ILE A 102 -5.42 -9.90 -1.78
N GLU A 103 -6.66 -9.42 -1.77
CA GLU A 103 -7.79 -10.13 -1.16
C GLU A 103 -8.03 -11.48 -1.85
N TYR A 104 -7.96 -11.52 -3.18
CA TYR A 104 -8.03 -12.77 -3.93
C TYR A 104 -6.93 -13.77 -3.51
N LEU A 105 -5.69 -13.31 -3.35
CA LEU A 105 -4.59 -14.14 -2.88
C LEU A 105 -4.84 -14.67 -1.46
N LEU A 106 -5.31 -13.83 -0.54
CA LEU A 106 -5.68 -14.25 0.82
C LEU A 106 -6.80 -15.29 0.83
N GLU A 107 -7.76 -15.15 -0.07
CA GLU A 107 -8.91 -16.06 -0.16
C GLU A 107 -8.53 -17.42 -0.74
N PHE A 108 -7.74 -17.46 -1.82
CA PHE A 108 -7.52 -18.70 -2.59
C PHE A 108 -6.15 -19.36 -2.38
N THR A 109 -5.33 -18.84 -1.46
CA THR A 109 -4.06 -19.47 -1.09
C THR A 109 -4.17 -20.27 0.21
N ILE A 110 -3.47 -21.40 0.26
CA ILE A 110 -3.26 -22.22 1.44
C ILE A 110 -1.76 -22.19 1.75
N GLU A 111 -1.40 -21.77 2.95
CA GLU A 111 -0.03 -21.82 3.42
C GLU A 111 0.37 -23.25 3.82
N SER A 112 1.60 -23.65 3.49
CA SER A 112 2.17 -24.89 4.01
C SER A 112 2.25 -24.85 5.54
N LYS A 113 2.04 -25.99 6.21
CA LYS A 113 2.07 -26.08 7.68
C LYS A 113 3.43 -25.60 8.22
N GLY A 114 3.43 -24.44 8.88
CA GLY A 114 4.60 -23.80 9.49
C GLY A 114 4.34 -22.35 9.87
N GLU A 115 5.36 -21.66 10.38
CA GLU A 115 5.33 -20.21 10.62
C GLU A 115 5.50 -19.45 9.29
N SER A 116 4.47 -19.50 8.44
CA SER A 116 4.43 -18.71 7.20
C SER A 116 4.08 -17.26 7.52
N VAL A 117 4.81 -16.33 6.90
CA VAL A 117 4.53 -14.88 7.00
C VAL A 117 3.73 -14.36 5.81
N LEU A 118 3.36 -15.23 4.86
CA LEU A 118 2.66 -14.86 3.62
C LEU A 118 1.29 -14.20 3.91
N HIS A 119 0.36 -14.89 4.57
CA HIS A 119 -0.96 -14.32 4.88
C HIS A 119 -0.90 -13.13 5.85
N PRO A 120 -0.07 -13.13 6.90
CA PRO A 120 0.13 -11.93 7.73
C PRO A 120 0.57 -10.70 6.93
N LEU A 121 1.52 -10.84 6.01
CA LEU A 121 2.03 -9.71 5.20
C LEU A 121 1.03 -9.27 4.12
N LEU A 122 0.32 -10.21 3.47
CA LEU A 122 -0.76 -9.86 2.54
C LEU A 122 -1.92 -9.17 3.28
N GLY A 123 -2.26 -9.62 4.48
CA GLY A 123 -3.25 -8.98 5.35
C GLY A 123 -2.84 -7.55 5.73
N LYS A 124 -1.58 -7.35 6.15
CA LYS A 124 -1.03 -6.02 6.43
C LYS A 124 -1.13 -5.08 5.22
N LEU A 125 -0.94 -5.60 4.01
CA LEU A 125 -1.03 -4.83 2.77
C LEU A 125 -2.47 -4.42 2.41
N VAL A 126 -3.48 -5.23 2.77
CA VAL A 126 -4.91 -4.95 2.50
C VAL A 126 -5.56 -4.09 3.58
N SER A 127 -5.24 -4.30 4.85
CA SER A 127 -6.00 -3.70 5.96
C SER A 127 -5.14 -3.01 7.01
N GLY A 128 -3.82 -2.89 6.79
CA GLY A 128 -2.88 -2.32 7.77
C GLY A 128 -3.19 -0.88 8.20
N LEU A 129 -3.91 -0.11 7.38
CA LEU A 129 -4.33 1.27 7.67
C LEU A 129 -5.84 1.40 7.92
N SER A 130 -6.62 0.32 7.80
CA SER A 130 -8.07 0.34 8.02
C SER A 130 -8.46 0.52 9.49
N GLU A 131 -9.67 1.03 9.75
CA GLU A 131 -10.22 1.18 11.09
C GLU A 131 -10.40 -0.19 11.76
N GLY A 132 -9.47 -0.54 12.66
CA GLY A 132 -9.35 -1.87 13.28
C GLY A 132 -7.95 -2.49 13.18
N GLY A 133 -7.08 -1.91 12.33
CA GLY A 133 -5.65 -2.24 12.25
C GLY A 133 -4.79 -1.48 13.27
N MET A 134 -3.50 -1.31 12.94
CA MET A 134 -2.51 -0.57 13.76
C MET A 134 -2.72 0.96 13.72
N CYS A 135 -3.64 1.46 12.89
CA CYS A 135 -3.82 2.87 12.62
C CYS A 135 -5.03 3.46 13.37
N GLN A 136 -4.87 4.66 13.90
CA GLN A 136 -5.96 5.45 14.50
C GLN A 136 -6.94 5.92 13.40
N SER A 137 -8.15 6.33 13.77
CA SER A 137 -9.15 6.77 12.80
C SER A 137 -8.67 7.98 11.96
N GLY A 138 -9.10 8.02 10.70
CA GLY A 138 -8.85 9.15 9.78
C GLY A 138 -7.57 9.07 8.94
N PHE A 139 -6.83 7.95 8.96
CA PHE A 139 -5.64 7.74 8.11
C PHE A 139 -5.91 6.88 6.86
N SER A 140 -7.04 6.19 6.79
CA SER A 140 -7.43 5.38 5.62
C SER A 140 -8.09 6.21 4.52
N GLU A 141 -8.87 7.23 4.88
CA GLU A 141 -9.65 8.02 3.93
C GLU A 141 -9.27 9.50 4.04
N GLY A 142 -8.96 10.12 2.89
CA GLY A 142 -8.50 11.51 2.81
C GLY A 142 -9.21 12.34 1.76
N ALA A 143 -8.88 13.62 1.72
CA ALA A 143 -9.37 14.53 0.69
C ALA A 143 -9.02 14.05 -0.73
N GLY A 144 -9.85 14.41 -1.70
CA GLY A 144 -9.60 14.07 -3.11
C GLY A 144 -9.80 12.60 -3.48
N GLY A 145 -10.48 11.81 -2.63
CA GLY A 145 -10.75 10.40 -2.90
C GLY A 145 -9.56 9.48 -2.63
N ILE A 146 -8.63 9.91 -1.76
CA ILE A 146 -7.54 9.06 -1.29
C ILE A 146 -8.11 7.98 -0.38
N GLU A 147 -7.91 6.72 -0.76
CA GLU A 147 -8.21 5.57 0.07
C GLU A 147 -6.95 4.71 0.23
N LEU A 148 -6.33 4.79 1.40
CA LEU A 148 -5.14 4.03 1.80
C LEU A 148 -5.58 2.74 2.50
N LEU A 149 -5.09 1.60 2.00
CA LEU A 149 -5.47 0.28 2.48
C LEU A 149 -4.49 -0.27 3.52
N GLY A 150 -3.25 -0.45 3.10
CA GLY A 150 -2.20 -1.04 3.92
C GLY A 150 -0.83 -0.81 3.30
N TRP A 151 0.21 -1.33 3.96
CA TRP A 151 1.59 -1.06 3.58
C TRP A 151 2.53 -2.18 4.04
N LEU A 152 3.71 -2.23 3.43
CA LEU A 152 4.84 -3.08 3.82
C LEU A 152 6.10 -2.22 3.83
N ASP A 153 6.92 -2.30 4.88
CA ASP A 153 8.25 -1.65 4.84
C ASP A 153 9.22 -2.44 3.96
N SER A 154 10.45 -1.93 3.86
CA SER A 154 11.51 -2.57 3.08
C SER A 154 11.86 -4.00 3.55
N ALA A 155 11.69 -4.31 4.85
CA ALA A 155 11.96 -5.64 5.39
C ALA A 155 10.81 -6.59 5.05
N ASP A 156 9.57 -6.16 5.30
CA ASP A 156 8.35 -6.88 4.93
C ASP A 156 8.31 -7.22 3.43
N VAL A 157 8.66 -6.25 2.57
CA VAL A 157 8.75 -6.45 1.12
C VAL A 157 9.74 -7.57 0.79
N GLY A 158 10.89 -7.57 1.45
CA GLY A 158 11.91 -8.60 1.29
C GLY A 158 11.43 -9.98 1.72
N ASP A 159 10.70 -10.06 2.82
CA ASP A 159 10.22 -11.32 3.38
C ASP A 159 9.03 -11.87 2.61
N LEU A 160 8.06 -11.03 2.23
CA LEU A 160 6.96 -11.43 1.35
C LEU A 160 7.49 -11.93 0.00
N ARG A 161 8.49 -11.25 -0.57
CA ARG A 161 9.11 -11.71 -1.83
C ARG A 161 9.72 -13.10 -1.70
N LYS A 162 10.52 -13.33 -0.64
CA LYS A 162 11.15 -14.63 -0.39
C LYS A 162 10.10 -15.73 -0.21
N GLU A 163 9.03 -15.44 0.53
CA GLU A 163 7.95 -16.41 0.76
C GLU A 163 7.22 -16.81 -0.52
N ILE A 164 6.89 -15.84 -1.37
CA ILE A 164 6.27 -16.13 -2.66
C ILE A 164 7.24 -16.92 -3.55
N GLU A 165 8.51 -16.53 -3.62
CA GLU A 165 9.55 -17.19 -4.44
C GLU A 165 9.91 -18.59 -3.94
N ARG A 166 9.80 -18.85 -2.63
CA ARG A 166 10.02 -20.17 -2.01
C ARG A 166 8.95 -21.19 -2.44
N GLY A 167 7.75 -20.73 -2.78
CA GLY A 167 6.64 -21.60 -3.18
C GLY A 167 6.06 -22.42 -2.02
N GLY A 168 6.13 -21.90 -0.79
CA GLY A 168 5.58 -22.53 0.42
C GLY A 168 4.05 -22.45 0.54
N TRP A 169 3.35 -22.40 -0.59
CA TRP A 169 1.92 -22.15 -0.70
C TRP A 169 1.31 -23.04 -1.78
N SER A 170 0.03 -23.34 -1.65
CA SER A 170 -0.76 -24.08 -2.63
C SER A 170 -2.08 -23.37 -2.89
N VAL A 171 -2.69 -23.65 -4.04
CA VAL A 171 -3.97 -23.05 -4.44
C VAL A 171 -5.12 -23.89 -3.88
N LYS A 172 -6.18 -23.23 -3.40
CA LYS A 172 -7.41 -23.93 -3.00
C LYS A 172 -8.08 -24.61 -4.19
N SER A 173 -8.72 -25.75 -3.95
CA SER A 173 -9.38 -26.53 -5.00
C SER A 173 -10.61 -25.85 -5.62
N ASP A 174 -11.16 -24.85 -4.95
CA ASP A 174 -12.33 -24.08 -5.36
C ASP A 174 -11.97 -22.69 -5.92
N GLU A 175 -10.71 -22.49 -6.34
CA GLU A 175 -10.29 -21.27 -7.05
C GLU A 175 -11.17 -21.04 -8.30
N PRO A 176 -11.81 -19.88 -8.45
CA PRO A 176 -12.74 -19.63 -9.55
C PRO A 176 -12.05 -19.28 -10.87
N LEU A 177 -10.79 -18.83 -10.84
CA LEU A 177 -10.03 -18.41 -12.01
C LEU A 177 -8.89 -19.39 -12.24
N ASP A 178 -8.86 -20.04 -13.41
CA ASP A 178 -7.78 -20.95 -13.75
C ASP A 178 -6.42 -20.21 -13.78
N GLY A 179 -5.58 -20.48 -12.78
CA GLY A 179 -4.26 -19.85 -12.62
C GLY A 179 -4.29 -18.41 -12.07
N GLY A 180 -5.40 -17.97 -11.49
CA GLY A 180 -5.56 -16.61 -10.94
C GLY A 180 -4.51 -16.27 -9.88
N VAL A 181 -4.30 -17.17 -8.91
CA VAL A 181 -3.32 -17.03 -7.82
C VAL A 181 -1.91 -16.93 -8.40
N GLN A 182 -1.57 -17.78 -9.37
CA GLN A 182 -0.25 -17.74 -10.02
C GLN A 182 -0.03 -16.42 -10.76
N ASP A 183 -1.03 -15.92 -11.48
CA ASP A 183 -0.94 -14.66 -12.21
C ASP A 183 -0.83 -13.45 -11.27
N ALA A 184 -1.63 -13.43 -10.20
CA ALA A 184 -1.58 -12.41 -9.16
C ALA A 184 -0.20 -12.37 -8.49
N PHE A 185 0.35 -13.51 -8.07
CA PHE A 185 1.71 -13.57 -7.50
C PHE A 185 2.78 -13.14 -8.49
N ARG A 186 2.68 -13.56 -9.76
CA ARG A 186 3.62 -13.17 -10.81
C ARG A 186 3.68 -11.64 -10.95
N HIS A 187 2.53 -10.97 -10.92
CA HIS A 187 2.46 -9.52 -11.02
C HIS A 187 2.88 -8.81 -9.73
N LEU A 188 2.48 -9.31 -8.56
CA LEU A 188 2.92 -8.78 -7.27
C LEU A 188 4.45 -8.85 -7.12
N LEU A 189 5.08 -9.94 -7.56
CA LEU A 189 6.54 -10.09 -7.56
C LEU A 189 7.26 -9.01 -8.38
N VAL A 190 6.63 -8.44 -9.42
CA VAL A 190 7.24 -7.31 -10.17
C VAL A 190 7.41 -6.09 -9.25
N PHE A 191 6.36 -5.74 -8.49
CA PHE A 191 6.41 -4.65 -7.51
C PHE A 191 7.42 -4.94 -6.41
N LEU A 192 7.36 -6.13 -5.80
CA LEU A 192 8.24 -6.51 -4.68
C LEU A 192 9.72 -6.56 -5.07
N ARG A 193 10.06 -7.04 -6.28
CA ARG A 193 11.45 -7.04 -6.78
C ARG A 193 11.96 -5.63 -7.02
N SER A 194 11.12 -4.76 -7.59
CA SER A 194 11.46 -3.36 -7.83
C SER A 194 11.69 -2.61 -6.52
N ALA A 195 10.77 -2.76 -5.56
CA ALA A 195 10.86 -2.17 -4.23
C ALA A 195 12.07 -2.69 -3.45
N SER A 196 12.31 -4.01 -3.48
CA SER A 196 13.52 -4.63 -2.90
C SER A 196 14.81 -4.04 -3.46
N LYS A 197 14.90 -3.87 -4.79
CA LYS A 197 16.10 -3.31 -5.45
C LYS A 197 16.34 -1.86 -5.01
N ARG A 198 15.27 -1.11 -4.77
CA ARG A 198 15.30 0.29 -4.31
C ARG A 198 15.43 0.43 -2.80
N LYS A 199 15.29 -0.66 -2.04
CA LYS A 199 15.24 -0.69 -0.58
C LYS A 199 14.11 0.19 -0.01
N CYS A 200 12.97 0.24 -0.70
CA CYS A 200 11.78 0.95 -0.27
C CYS A 200 10.66 -0.04 0.11
N GLY A 201 9.68 0.43 0.86
CA GLY A 201 8.43 -0.26 1.10
C GLY A 201 7.42 -0.05 -0.03
N ILE A 202 6.22 -0.58 0.15
CA ILE A 202 5.06 -0.34 -0.72
C ILE A 202 3.82 0.04 0.09
N MET A 203 3.00 0.94 -0.44
CA MET A 203 1.68 1.28 0.10
C MET A 203 0.61 0.97 -0.94
N MET A 204 -0.47 0.32 -0.51
CA MET A 204 -1.60 -0.01 -1.36
C MET A 204 -2.69 1.06 -1.25
N ARG A 205 -3.21 1.49 -2.40
CA ARG A 205 -4.33 2.42 -2.49
C ARG A 205 -5.45 1.90 -3.36
N ARG A 206 -6.67 2.31 -3.04
CA ARG A 206 -7.87 2.10 -3.85
C ARG A 206 -8.29 3.41 -4.50
N HIS A 207 -8.79 3.30 -5.73
CA HIS A 207 -9.34 4.40 -6.51
C HIS A 207 -10.80 4.05 -6.84
N SER A 208 -11.71 4.91 -6.40
CA SER A 208 -13.18 4.81 -6.56
C SER A 208 -13.69 5.56 -7.78
#